data_AF-A0A9X0R2V0-F1
#
_entry.id   AF-A0A9X0R2V0-F1
#
_cell.length_a   1.000
_cell.length_b   1.000
_cell.length_c   1.000
_cell.angle_alpha   90.00
_cell.angle_beta   90.00
_cell.angle_gamma   90.00
#
_symmetry.space_group_name_H-M   'P 1'
#
loop_
_entity.id
_entity.type
_entity.pdbx_description
1 polymer ?
#
loop_
_entity_poly.entity_id
_entity_poly.type
_entity_poly.pdbx_seq_one_letter_code
_entity_poly.pdbx_strand_id
1 'polypeptide(L)'
;MHPKQPKAEPQEDLFRARLENLVDPRHALVRLAGLIDWGRFEAEFGPLYTDGGRPGLPTRLMVGLHLLKHMDGLSDEATCARYLDSPYVQLFCGEAFFQHALPLDRSSMTRWRQRIGPERLELLLAESLAAAQRGGAVQEKHLRRVSIDTTVQPKAVTHPTDSKLLQRGIETLVRLARRHGVRLRQSYLRVAKRARREAAKLIHAGRRRQAERQVRHLRTWLGRLVRDIGRKIAHNAAIQAAVAG
;
A
#
# COMPACT_ATOMS: atom_id res chain seq x y z
N MET A 1 20.76 13.49 -14.80
CA MET A 1 21.74 14.25 -14.01
C MET A 1 21.45 14.05 -12.53
N HIS A 2 22.51 13.79 -11.75
CA HIS A 2 22.43 13.71 -10.29
C HIS A 2 21.76 14.96 -9.70
N PRO A 3 21.00 14.80 -8.60
CA PRO A 3 20.45 15.94 -7.87
C PRO A 3 21.54 16.91 -7.46
N LYS A 4 21.26 18.21 -7.54
CA LYS A 4 22.16 19.21 -6.94
C LYS A 4 22.18 19.01 -5.43
N GLN A 5 23.37 18.81 -4.87
CA GLN A 5 23.55 18.84 -3.43
C GLN A 5 23.34 20.27 -2.93
N PRO A 6 22.64 20.47 -1.80
CA PRO A 6 22.64 21.75 -1.13
C PRO A 6 24.09 22.12 -0.78
N LYS A 7 24.49 23.37 -1.02
CA LYS A 7 25.83 23.84 -0.64
C LYS A 7 25.99 23.69 0.88
N ALA A 8 27.13 23.14 1.32
CA ALA A 8 27.44 22.89 2.73
C ALA A 8 27.29 24.14 3.60
N GLU A 9 27.63 25.30 3.03
CA GLU A 9 27.25 26.61 3.54
C GLU A 9 26.59 27.40 2.40
N PRO A 10 25.25 27.57 2.43
CA PRO A 10 24.61 28.57 1.61
C PRO A 10 25.24 29.91 1.95
N GLN A 11 25.84 30.57 0.96
CA GLN A 11 26.35 31.93 1.12
C GLN A 11 25.30 32.78 1.82
N GLU A 12 25.68 33.51 2.86
CA GLU A 12 24.76 34.40 3.57
C GLU A 12 24.14 35.35 2.55
N ASP A 13 22.82 35.25 2.41
CA ASP A 13 22.05 36.18 1.59
C ASP A 13 21.71 37.36 2.48
N LEU A 14 22.36 38.50 2.23
CA LEU A 14 22.20 39.73 3.00
C LEU A 14 20.72 40.14 3.15
N PHE A 15 19.86 39.71 2.24
CA PHE A 15 18.45 40.10 2.18
C PHE A 15 17.48 38.98 2.59
N ARG A 16 17.95 37.75 2.85
CA ARG A 16 17.08 36.63 3.24
C ARG A 16 17.56 35.99 4.54
N ALA A 17 16.68 35.98 5.54
CA ALA A 17 16.91 35.21 6.75
C ALA A 17 16.92 33.71 6.45
N ARG A 18 17.94 33.00 6.97
CA ARG A 18 18.01 31.54 6.92
C ARG A 18 16.85 30.94 7.72
N LEU A 19 16.27 29.85 7.22
CA LEU A 19 15.18 29.14 7.88
C LEU A 19 15.56 28.71 9.30
N GLU A 20 16.81 28.32 9.50
CA GLU A 20 17.42 27.94 10.78
C GLU A 20 17.26 29.02 11.86
N ASN A 21 17.28 30.29 11.45
CA ASN A 21 17.15 31.44 12.34
C ASN A 21 15.67 31.86 12.53
N LEU A 22 14.76 31.34 11.72
CA LEU A 22 13.33 31.66 11.74
C LEU A 22 12.49 30.64 12.53
N VAL A 23 12.94 29.38 12.58
CA VAL A 23 12.18 28.27 13.19
C VAL A 23 12.57 28.05 14.66
N ASP A 24 11.62 27.57 15.48
CA ASP A 24 11.96 27.08 16.82
C ASP A 24 12.74 25.75 16.72
N PRO A 25 13.99 25.67 17.22
CA PRO A 25 14.79 24.44 17.18
C PRO A 25 14.15 23.27 17.95
N ARG A 26 13.22 23.55 18.87
CA ARG A 26 12.49 22.52 19.65
C ARG A 26 11.33 21.91 18.87
N HIS A 27 10.94 22.49 17.74
CA HIS A 27 9.84 22.00 16.93
C HIS A 27 10.11 20.57 16.43
N ALA A 28 9.07 19.73 16.45
CA ALA A 28 9.20 18.30 16.18
C ALA A 28 9.87 17.98 14.82
N LEU A 29 9.51 18.71 13.76
CA LEU A 29 10.14 18.53 12.43
C LEU A 29 11.60 18.95 12.40
N VAL A 30 12.01 19.96 13.18
CA VAL A 30 13.41 20.40 13.22
C VAL A 30 14.27 19.35 13.92
N ARG A 31 13.78 18.86 15.07
CA ARG A 31 14.42 17.75 15.79
C ARG A 31 14.49 16.48 14.94
N LEU A 32 13.39 16.13 14.24
CA LEU A 32 13.34 14.98 13.37
C LEU A 32 14.32 15.11 12.19
N ALA A 33 14.46 16.30 11.61
CA ALA A 33 15.45 16.54 10.56
C ALA A 33 16.89 16.26 11.04
N GLY A 34 17.21 16.57 12.29
CA GLY A 34 18.51 16.24 12.89
C GLY A 34 18.69 14.75 13.23
N LEU A 35 17.60 14.00 13.34
CA LEU A 35 17.61 12.57 13.65
C LEU A 35 17.57 11.66 12.42
N ILE A 36 17.49 12.19 11.20
CA ILE A 36 17.46 11.37 9.98
C ILE A 36 18.84 11.39 9.33
N ASP A 37 19.35 10.22 8.93
CA ASP A 37 20.57 10.15 8.12
C ASP A 37 20.24 10.41 6.65
N TRP A 38 20.32 11.67 6.26
CA TRP A 38 20.04 12.10 4.88
C TRP A 38 21.10 11.59 3.89
N GLY A 39 22.35 11.40 4.32
CA GLY A 39 23.44 10.93 3.47
C GLY A 39 23.21 9.49 2.99
N ARG A 40 22.57 8.68 3.83
CA ARG A 40 22.16 7.31 3.47
C ARG A 40 21.23 7.27 2.25
N PHE A 41 20.29 8.21 2.16
CA PHE A 41 19.40 8.29 0.99
C PHE A 41 20.13 8.77 -0.26
N GLU A 42 21.09 9.68 -0.14
CA GLU A 42 21.90 10.12 -1.28
C GLU A 42 22.76 8.98 -1.82
N ALA A 43 23.40 8.20 -0.95
CA ALA A 43 24.20 7.06 -1.34
C ALA A 43 23.35 5.98 -2.04
N GLU A 44 22.17 5.67 -1.51
CA GLU A 44 21.31 4.64 -2.08
C GLU A 44 20.66 5.08 -3.39
N PHE A 45 20.11 6.31 -3.44
CA PHE A 45 19.33 6.77 -4.57
C PHE A 45 20.17 7.45 -5.64
N GLY A 46 21.36 7.92 -5.32
CA GLY A 46 22.31 8.54 -6.25
C GLY A 46 22.51 7.73 -7.53
N PRO A 47 22.82 6.41 -7.45
CA PRO A 47 22.99 5.55 -8.63
C PRO A 47 21.79 5.45 -9.57
N LEU A 48 20.59 5.89 -9.16
CA LEU A 48 19.39 5.92 -10.00
C LEU A 48 19.32 7.15 -10.92
N TYR A 49 20.29 8.05 -10.81
CA TYR A 49 20.41 9.24 -11.63
C TYR A 49 21.61 9.09 -12.56
N THR A 50 21.44 9.60 -13.78
CA THR A 50 22.51 9.66 -14.80
C THR A 50 23.38 10.91 -14.60
N ASP A 51 24.53 11.03 -15.26
CA ASP A 51 25.34 12.25 -15.23
C ASP A 51 24.86 13.36 -16.19
N GLY A 52 24.14 13.01 -17.26
CA GLY A 52 23.67 13.95 -18.28
C GLY A 52 22.22 14.45 -18.11
N GLY A 53 21.92 15.64 -18.64
CA GLY A 53 20.54 16.20 -18.73
C GLY A 53 20.15 17.16 -17.59
N ARG A 54 18.85 17.46 -17.45
CA ARG A 54 18.35 18.33 -16.37
C ARG A 54 18.66 17.71 -14.99
N PRO A 55 19.25 18.47 -14.04
CA PRO A 55 19.46 18.02 -12.67
C PRO A 55 18.18 17.47 -12.05
N GLY A 56 18.30 16.33 -11.37
CA GLY A 56 17.24 15.82 -10.52
C GLY A 56 16.88 16.79 -9.41
N LEU A 57 15.67 16.66 -8.87
CA LEU A 57 15.29 17.33 -7.62
C LEU A 57 16.15 16.79 -6.46
N PRO A 58 16.52 17.64 -5.47
CA PRO A 58 17.30 17.22 -4.31
C PRO A 58 16.71 15.98 -3.63
N THR A 59 17.57 15.03 -3.26
CA THR A 59 17.14 13.77 -2.62
C THR A 59 16.41 14.05 -1.32
N ARG A 60 16.96 14.94 -0.48
CA ARG A 60 16.33 15.35 0.79
C ARG A 60 14.94 15.98 0.60
N LEU A 61 14.75 16.78 -0.45
CA LEU A 61 13.44 17.35 -0.77
C LEU A 61 12.42 16.25 -1.06
N MET A 62 12.76 15.31 -1.95
CA MET A 62 11.84 14.25 -2.34
C MET A 62 11.52 13.31 -1.18
N VAL A 63 12.55 12.87 -0.45
CA VAL A 63 12.37 12.01 0.73
C VAL A 63 11.57 12.72 1.81
N GLY A 64 11.90 13.98 2.11
CA GLY A 64 11.21 14.78 3.13
C GLY A 64 9.72 14.92 2.83
N LEU A 65 9.35 15.21 1.58
CA LEU A 65 7.95 15.27 1.15
C LEU A 65 7.24 13.92 1.31
N HIS A 66 7.89 12.80 0.98
CA HIS A 66 7.28 11.48 1.14
C HIS A 66 7.13 11.06 2.61
N LEU A 67 8.10 11.37 3.47
CA LEU A 67 7.98 11.13 4.91
C LEU A 67 6.83 11.96 5.50
N LEU A 68 6.75 13.25 5.17
CA LEU A 68 5.67 14.13 5.62
C LEU A 68 4.30 13.62 5.15
N LYS A 69 4.19 13.30 3.85
CA LYS A 69 2.99 12.72 3.26
C LYS A 69 2.48 11.53 4.06
N HIS A 70 3.37 10.62 4.46
CA HIS A 70 3.01 9.41 5.19
C HIS A 70 2.71 9.67 6.67
N MET A 71 3.49 10.52 7.33
CA MET A 71 3.25 10.90 8.72
C MET A 71 1.88 11.55 8.93
N ASP A 72 1.49 12.42 7.99
CA ASP A 72 0.26 13.23 8.10
C ASP A 72 -0.92 12.66 7.28
N GLY A 73 -0.73 11.54 6.58
CA GLY A 73 -1.78 10.93 5.75
C GLY A 73 -2.25 11.78 4.56
N LEU A 74 -1.35 12.59 3.97
CA LEU A 74 -1.69 13.57 2.95
C LEU A 74 -1.65 13.02 1.51
N SER A 75 -2.43 13.64 0.61
CA SER A 75 -2.26 13.46 -0.84
C SER A 75 -0.98 14.15 -1.33
N ASP A 76 -0.54 13.88 -2.56
CA ASP A 76 0.63 14.57 -3.13
C ASP A 76 0.36 16.08 -3.26
N GLU A 77 -0.85 16.44 -3.67
CA GLU A 77 -1.32 17.84 -3.76
C GLU A 77 -1.30 18.53 -2.41
N ALA A 78 -1.85 17.88 -1.38
CA ALA A 78 -1.90 18.43 -0.02
C ALA A 78 -0.50 18.57 0.59
N THR A 79 0.40 17.63 0.28
CA THR A 79 1.81 17.71 0.70
C THR A 79 2.51 18.91 0.05
N CYS A 80 2.28 19.13 -1.26
CA CYS A 80 2.83 20.30 -1.97
C CYS A 80 2.29 21.62 -1.43
N ALA A 81 1.00 21.69 -1.08
CA ALA A 81 0.40 22.88 -0.46
C ALA A 81 1.04 23.16 0.91
N ARG A 82 1.12 22.13 1.77
CA ARG A 82 1.74 22.24 3.10
C ARG A 82 3.21 22.64 3.04
N TYR A 83 3.94 22.25 2.00
CA TYR A 83 5.31 22.69 1.76
C TYR A 83 5.40 24.22 1.57
N LEU A 84 4.48 24.83 0.84
CA LEU A 84 4.48 26.28 0.60
C LEU A 84 4.13 27.07 1.85
N ASP A 85 3.25 26.54 2.69
CA ASP A 85 2.71 27.26 3.85
C ASP A 85 3.59 27.19 5.10
N SER A 86 4.58 26.29 5.15
CA SER A 86 5.31 25.99 6.39
C SER A 86 6.83 26.08 6.28
N PRO A 87 7.49 27.04 6.97
CA PRO A 87 8.96 27.12 6.99
C PRO A 87 9.60 25.89 7.64
N TYR A 88 8.91 25.26 8.60
CA TYR A 88 9.36 24.02 9.23
C TYR A 88 9.41 22.85 8.23
N VAL A 89 8.45 22.76 7.32
CA VAL A 89 8.42 21.70 6.29
C VAL A 89 9.53 21.93 5.27
N GLN A 90 9.75 23.17 4.85
CA GLN A 90 10.82 23.48 3.90
C GLN A 90 12.20 23.19 4.49
N LEU A 91 12.43 23.56 5.75
CA LEU A 91 13.66 23.22 6.47
C LEU A 91 13.82 21.71 6.61
N PHE A 92 12.75 20.98 6.94
CA PHE A 92 12.78 19.52 7.00
C PHE A 92 13.21 18.93 5.64
N CYS A 93 12.66 19.46 4.54
CA CYS A 93 12.99 19.10 3.17
C CYS A 93 14.36 19.60 2.68
N GLY A 94 15.11 20.33 3.49
CA GLY A 94 16.49 20.74 3.20
C GLY A 94 16.66 22.10 2.54
N GLU A 95 15.62 22.94 2.54
CA GLU A 95 15.76 24.33 2.13
C GLU A 95 16.53 25.13 3.18
N ALA A 96 17.42 26.01 2.72
CA ALA A 96 18.12 26.96 3.58
C ALA A 96 17.34 28.26 3.78
N PHE A 97 16.51 28.64 2.79
CA PHE A 97 15.74 29.88 2.77
C PHE A 97 14.29 29.58 2.43
N PHE A 98 13.37 30.38 2.96
CA PHE A 98 11.94 30.19 2.69
C PHE A 98 11.62 30.43 1.21
N GLN A 99 10.97 29.46 0.57
CA GLN A 99 10.55 29.46 -0.81
C GLN A 99 9.06 29.79 -0.90
N HIS A 100 8.71 30.76 -1.75
CA HIS A 100 7.32 31.13 -2.02
C HIS A 100 6.71 30.39 -3.22
N ALA A 101 7.51 29.60 -3.92
CA ALA A 101 7.09 28.83 -5.09
C ALA A 101 7.55 27.37 -4.96
N LEU A 102 6.78 26.47 -5.57
CA LEU A 102 7.06 25.04 -5.49
C LEU A 102 8.23 24.71 -6.43
N PRO A 103 9.33 24.10 -5.94
CA PRO A 103 10.50 23.80 -6.78
C PRO A 103 10.27 22.62 -7.75
N LEU A 104 9.10 21.98 -7.67
CA LEU A 104 8.74 20.79 -8.43
C LEU A 104 7.33 20.89 -9.01
N ASP A 105 7.07 20.11 -10.05
CA ASP A 105 5.69 19.82 -10.46
C ASP A 105 5.13 18.63 -9.65
N ARG A 106 3.83 18.63 -9.34
CA ARG A 106 3.17 17.58 -8.53
C ARG A 106 3.45 16.17 -9.05
N SER A 107 3.45 15.99 -10.37
CA SER A 107 3.72 14.68 -10.99
C SER A 107 5.16 14.18 -10.77
N SER A 108 6.05 15.03 -10.27
CA SER A 108 7.43 14.66 -9.90
C SER A 108 7.46 13.70 -8.72
N MET A 109 6.52 13.80 -7.76
CA MET A 109 6.41 12.83 -6.66
C MET A 109 6.05 11.44 -7.18
N THR A 110 5.13 11.35 -8.14
CA THR A 110 4.78 10.09 -8.79
C THR A 110 5.95 9.50 -9.57
N ARG A 111 6.61 10.32 -10.41
CA ARG A 111 7.78 9.89 -11.18
C ARG A 111 8.93 9.45 -10.28
N TRP A 112 9.14 10.12 -9.15
CA TRP A 112 10.18 9.75 -8.20
C TRP A 112 9.89 8.39 -7.58
N ARG A 113 8.68 8.14 -7.07
CA ARG A 113 8.31 6.81 -6.55
C ARG A 113 8.50 5.70 -7.59
N GLN A 114 8.11 5.95 -8.85
CA GLN A 114 8.33 5.00 -9.95
C GLN A 114 9.81 4.73 -10.22
N ARG A 115 10.66 5.75 -10.11
CA ARG A 115 12.10 5.63 -10.28
C ARG A 115 12.77 4.85 -9.16
N ILE A 116 12.40 5.13 -7.91
CA ILE A 116 12.98 4.46 -6.73
C ILE A 116 12.55 3.00 -6.67
N GLY A 117 11.27 2.73 -6.95
CA GLY A 117 10.70 1.39 -6.88
C GLY A 117 10.42 0.93 -5.44
N PRO A 118 9.65 -0.17 -5.28
CA PRO A 118 9.19 -0.64 -3.98
C PRO A 118 10.33 -1.11 -3.07
N GLU A 119 11.32 -1.82 -3.61
CA GLU A 119 12.43 -2.40 -2.84
C GLU A 119 13.23 -1.31 -2.11
N ARG A 120 13.56 -0.22 -2.81
CA ARG A 120 14.35 0.87 -2.25
C ARG A 120 13.51 1.82 -1.39
N LEU A 121 12.18 1.79 -1.49
CA LEU A 121 11.30 2.49 -0.56
C LEU A 121 11.34 1.88 0.85
N GLU A 122 11.71 0.60 0.99
CA GLU A 122 11.94 -0.02 2.31
C GLU A 122 13.02 0.72 3.11
N LEU A 123 13.96 1.37 2.43
CA LEU A 123 14.96 2.22 3.08
C LEU A 123 14.33 3.39 3.84
N LEU A 124 13.25 4.00 3.32
CA LEU A 124 12.54 5.08 4.04
C LEU A 124 11.99 4.57 5.36
N LEU A 125 11.41 3.37 5.36
CA LEU A 125 10.90 2.74 6.58
C LEU A 125 12.02 2.39 7.54
N ALA A 126 13.08 1.75 7.05
CA ALA A 126 14.23 1.36 7.85
C ALA A 126 14.88 2.57 8.54
N GLU A 127 15.07 3.66 7.79
CA GLU A 127 15.64 4.89 8.33
C GLU A 127 14.69 5.62 9.28
N SER A 128 13.37 5.60 9.01
CA SER A 128 12.38 6.15 9.94
C SER A 128 12.39 5.43 11.30
N LEU A 129 12.54 4.10 11.29
CA LEU A 129 12.69 3.30 12.51
C LEU A 129 14.01 3.61 13.23
N ALA A 130 15.11 3.72 12.50
CA ALA A 130 16.41 4.08 13.06
C ALA A 130 16.39 5.49 13.69
N ALA A 131 15.78 6.47 13.03
CA ALA A 131 15.56 7.82 13.57
C ALA A 131 14.70 7.79 14.83
N ALA A 132 13.65 6.97 14.86
CA ALA A 132 12.81 6.79 16.05
C ALA A 132 13.57 6.15 17.22
N GLN A 133 14.48 5.22 16.95
CA GLN A 133 15.38 4.66 17.96
C GLN A 133 16.36 5.71 18.49
N ARG A 134 17.01 6.47 17.60
CA ARG A 134 17.92 7.57 17.98
C ARG A 134 17.22 8.64 18.81
N GLY A 135 15.96 8.94 18.48
CA GLY A 135 15.11 9.88 19.24
C GLY A 135 14.53 9.30 20.53
N GLY A 136 14.76 8.03 20.85
CA GLY A 136 14.22 7.36 22.05
C GLY A 136 12.72 7.04 21.99
N ALA A 137 12.05 7.27 20.86
CA ALA A 137 10.63 6.95 20.66
C ALA A 137 10.37 5.45 20.56
N VAL A 138 11.37 4.67 20.10
CA VAL A 138 11.29 3.21 19.98
C VAL A 138 12.50 2.56 20.63
N GLN A 139 12.28 1.52 21.44
CA GLN A 139 13.33 0.71 22.05
C GLN A 139 13.52 -0.58 21.22
N GLU A 140 14.72 -1.15 21.24
CA GLU A 140 15.04 -2.40 20.52
C GLU A 140 14.04 -3.54 20.85
N LYS A 141 13.62 -3.62 22.11
CA LYS A 141 12.62 -4.61 22.57
C LYS A 141 11.28 -4.52 21.82
N HIS A 142 10.89 -3.33 21.36
CA HIS A 142 9.65 -3.13 20.61
C HIS A 142 9.74 -3.67 19.17
N LEU A 143 10.95 -3.79 18.61
CA LEU A 143 11.17 -4.28 17.25
C LEU A 143 11.19 -5.82 17.16
N ARG A 144 11.29 -6.53 18.29
CA ARG A 144 11.36 -8.00 18.34
C ARG A 144 10.03 -8.69 18.01
N ARG A 145 8.91 -7.99 18.16
CA ARG A 145 7.57 -8.53 17.89
C ARG A 145 6.78 -7.50 17.09
N VAL A 146 6.44 -7.86 15.86
CA VAL A 146 5.52 -7.09 15.02
C VAL A 146 4.11 -7.67 15.21
N SER A 147 3.20 -6.88 15.79
CA SER A 147 1.78 -7.21 15.83
C SER A 147 1.11 -6.61 14.60
N ILE A 148 0.68 -7.45 13.67
CA ILE A 148 -0.03 -7.02 12.47
C ILE A 148 -1.53 -7.16 12.74
N ASP A 149 -2.24 -6.04 12.86
CA ASP A 149 -3.70 -6.09 12.86
C ASP A 149 -4.18 -6.45 11.44
N THR A 150 -4.87 -7.58 11.31
CA THR A 150 -5.29 -8.15 10.02
C THR A 150 -6.35 -7.34 9.27
N THR A 151 -6.71 -6.16 9.79
CA THR A 151 -7.68 -5.22 9.20
C THR A 151 -7.09 -4.34 8.11
N VAL A 152 -5.75 -4.21 8.02
CA VAL A 152 -5.06 -3.28 7.10
C VAL A 152 -4.43 -3.97 5.88
N GLN A 153 -4.49 -5.30 5.81
CA GLN A 153 -4.07 -6.01 4.60
C GLN A 153 -5.22 -5.97 3.58
N PRO A 154 -5.00 -5.52 2.33
CA PRO A 154 -5.97 -5.73 1.26
C PRO A 154 -6.04 -7.23 0.98
N LYS A 155 -6.83 -7.93 1.77
CA LYS A 155 -7.24 -9.30 1.50
C LYS A 155 -8.03 -9.20 0.21
N ALA A 156 -7.71 -10.01 -0.80
CA ALA A 156 -8.49 -10.14 -2.03
C ALA A 156 -9.85 -10.81 -1.75
N VAL A 157 -10.56 -10.31 -0.75
CA VAL A 157 -11.80 -10.81 -0.18
C VAL A 157 -12.83 -9.78 -0.58
N THR A 158 -13.56 -10.08 -1.65
CA THR A 158 -14.75 -9.28 -1.94
C THR A 158 -15.69 -9.32 -0.74
N HIS A 159 -16.42 -8.22 -0.49
CA HIS A 159 -17.51 -8.17 0.49
C HIS A 159 -18.27 -9.50 0.56
N PRO A 160 -18.25 -10.18 1.72
CA PRO A 160 -18.72 -11.55 1.83
C PRO A 160 -20.25 -11.57 1.82
N THR A 161 -20.83 -11.83 0.67
CA THR A 161 -22.23 -12.26 0.58
C THR A 161 -22.24 -13.76 0.40
N ASP A 162 -22.94 -14.49 1.28
CA ASP A 162 -23.04 -15.95 1.24
C ASP A 162 -23.43 -16.47 -0.14
N SER A 163 -24.35 -15.78 -0.83
CA SER A 163 -24.76 -16.14 -2.20
C SER A 163 -23.61 -16.07 -3.21
N LYS A 164 -22.72 -15.08 -3.09
CA LYS A 164 -21.55 -14.93 -3.97
C LYS A 164 -20.50 -15.99 -3.65
N LEU A 165 -20.20 -16.22 -2.36
CA LEU A 165 -19.20 -17.22 -1.94
C LEU A 165 -19.62 -18.63 -2.34
N LEU A 166 -20.89 -19.00 -2.16
CA LEU A 166 -21.40 -20.32 -2.55
C LEU A 166 -21.37 -20.53 -4.07
N GLN A 167 -21.76 -19.52 -4.87
CA GLN A 167 -21.62 -19.60 -6.33
C GLN A 167 -20.14 -19.77 -6.72
N ARG A 168 -19.24 -19.02 -6.08
CA ARG A 168 -17.81 -19.10 -6.39
C ARG A 168 -17.25 -20.49 -6.06
N GLY A 169 -17.65 -21.08 -4.94
CA GLY A 169 -17.32 -22.47 -4.61
C GLY A 169 -17.76 -23.46 -5.69
N ILE A 170 -18.99 -23.32 -6.21
CA ILE A 170 -19.49 -24.15 -7.31
C ILE A 170 -18.63 -23.97 -8.57
N GLU A 171 -18.30 -22.72 -8.94
CA GLU A 171 -17.45 -22.43 -10.10
C GLU A 171 -16.05 -23.06 -9.98
N THR A 172 -15.43 -22.95 -8.80
CA THR A 172 -14.11 -23.49 -8.53
C THR A 172 -14.12 -25.02 -8.61
N LEU A 173 -15.07 -25.69 -7.95
CA LEU A 173 -15.17 -27.14 -7.99
C LEU A 173 -15.44 -27.68 -9.40
N VAL A 174 -16.30 -27.02 -10.19
CA VAL A 174 -16.53 -27.42 -11.58
C VAL A 174 -15.27 -27.22 -12.43
N ARG A 175 -14.52 -26.15 -12.20
CA ARG A 175 -13.25 -25.90 -12.91
C ARG A 175 -12.21 -26.97 -12.58
N LEU A 176 -12.05 -27.30 -11.30
CA LEU A 176 -11.14 -28.36 -10.85
C LEU A 176 -11.55 -29.72 -11.41
N ALA A 177 -12.84 -30.07 -11.34
CA ALA A 177 -13.34 -31.31 -11.91
C ALA A 177 -13.03 -31.43 -13.42
N ARG A 178 -13.19 -30.34 -14.19
CA ARG A 178 -12.81 -30.32 -15.62
C ARG A 178 -11.31 -30.48 -15.83
N ARG A 179 -10.49 -29.77 -15.04
CA ARG A 179 -9.03 -29.84 -15.12
C ARG A 179 -8.50 -31.26 -14.88
N HIS A 180 -9.13 -32.00 -13.97
CA HIS A 180 -8.73 -33.35 -13.59
C HIS A 180 -9.58 -34.45 -14.24
N GLY A 181 -10.36 -34.14 -15.29
CA GLY A 181 -11.14 -35.14 -16.03
C GLY A 181 -12.27 -35.82 -15.25
N VAL A 182 -12.69 -35.27 -14.11
CA VAL A 182 -13.77 -35.83 -13.28
C VAL A 182 -15.12 -35.51 -13.91
N ARG A 183 -15.79 -36.53 -14.45
CA ARG A 183 -17.12 -36.38 -15.05
C ARG A 183 -18.17 -36.12 -13.97
N LEU A 184 -18.71 -34.91 -13.89
CA LEU A 184 -19.73 -34.52 -12.91
C LEU A 184 -21.13 -35.03 -13.30
N ARG A 185 -21.94 -35.45 -12.31
CA ARG A 185 -23.36 -35.78 -12.56
C ARG A 185 -24.14 -34.55 -13.01
N GLN A 186 -23.87 -33.40 -12.38
CA GLN A 186 -24.49 -32.11 -12.70
C GLN A 186 -23.57 -30.97 -12.22
N SER A 187 -23.40 -29.92 -13.03
CA SER A 187 -22.48 -28.82 -12.72
C SER A 187 -23.11 -27.67 -11.92
N TYR A 188 -24.44 -27.56 -11.92
CA TYR A 188 -25.20 -26.48 -11.27
C TYR A 188 -24.84 -25.03 -11.66
N LEU A 189 -23.91 -24.78 -12.60
CA LEU A 189 -23.43 -23.44 -12.95
C LEU A 189 -24.54 -22.46 -13.35
N ARG A 190 -25.46 -22.90 -14.23
CA ARG A 190 -26.55 -22.05 -14.73
C ARG A 190 -27.52 -21.68 -13.61
N VAL A 191 -27.95 -22.66 -12.82
CA VAL A 191 -28.92 -22.45 -11.73
C VAL A 191 -28.30 -21.67 -10.57
N ALA A 192 -27.02 -21.89 -10.26
CA ALA A 192 -26.29 -21.13 -9.24
C ALA A 192 -26.16 -19.65 -9.61
N LYS A 193 -25.84 -19.34 -10.87
CA LYS A 193 -25.77 -17.96 -11.37
C LYS A 193 -27.13 -17.25 -11.25
N ARG A 194 -28.23 -17.94 -11.57
CA ARG A 194 -29.59 -17.39 -11.43
C ARG A 194 -29.96 -17.17 -9.96
N ALA A 195 -29.76 -18.17 -9.10
CA ALA A 195 -30.07 -18.08 -7.67
C ALA A 195 -29.31 -16.95 -6.98
N ARG A 196 -28.03 -16.72 -7.33
CA ARG A 196 -27.26 -15.59 -6.80
C ARG A 196 -27.88 -14.24 -7.22
N ARG A 197 -28.25 -14.08 -8.50
CA ARG A 197 -28.86 -12.84 -8.99
C ARG A 197 -30.19 -12.56 -8.30
N GLU A 198 -31.02 -13.58 -8.13
CA GLU A 198 -32.29 -13.46 -7.40
C GLU A 198 -32.07 -13.15 -5.91
N ALA A 199 -31.11 -13.81 -5.25
CA ALA A 199 -30.77 -13.51 -3.86
C ALA A 199 -30.36 -12.03 -3.70
N ALA A 200 -29.52 -11.50 -4.61
CA ALA A 200 -29.12 -10.11 -4.58
C ALA A 200 -30.33 -9.16 -4.77
N LYS A 201 -31.18 -9.41 -5.78
CA LYS A 201 -32.42 -8.64 -6.00
C LYS A 201 -33.30 -8.60 -4.76
N LEU A 202 -33.53 -9.76 -4.12
CA LEU A 202 -34.39 -9.88 -2.95
C LEU A 202 -33.80 -9.20 -1.71
N ILE A 203 -32.47 -9.22 -1.53
CA ILE A 203 -31.78 -8.49 -0.46
C ILE A 203 -31.98 -6.98 -0.63
N HIS A 204 -31.77 -6.46 -1.86
CA HIS A 204 -31.99 -5.04 -2.15
C HIS A 204 -33.44 -4.61 -1.96
N ALA A 205 -34.40 -5.50 -2.25
CA ALA A 205 -35.82 -5.26 -2.04
C ALA A 205 -36.30 -5.48 -0.58
N GLY A 206 -35.39 -5.73 0.38
CA GLY A 206 -35.73 -5.96 1.79
C GLY A 206 -36.35 -7.32 2.11
N ARG A 207 -36.51 -8.21 1.11
CA ARG A 207 -37.18 -9.53 1.25
C ARG A 207 -36.21 -10.63 1.71
N ARG A 208 -35.58 -10.44 2.88
CA ARG A 208 -34.49 -11.31 3.39
C ARG A 208 -34.85 -12.80 3.48
N ARG A 209 -36.04 -13.14 4.02
CA ARG A 209 -36.50 -14.55 4.14
C ARG A 209 -36.53 -15.29 2.80
N GLN A 210 -36.84 -14.59 1.70
CA GLN A 210 -36.89 -15.18 0.37
C GLN A 210 -35.49 -15.29 -0.23
N ALA A 211 -34.62 -14.30 0.01
CA ALA A 211 -33.22 -14.38 -0.38
C ALA A 211 -32.52 -15.59 0.29
N GLU A 212 -32.79 -15.84 1.56
CA GLU A 212 -32.27 -17.01 2.29
C GLU A 212 -32.70 -18.35 1.68
N ARG A 213 -33.87 -18.42 1.04
CA ARG A 213 -34.28 -19.64 0.31
C ARG A 213 -33.36 -19.86 -0.91
N GLN A 214 -33.02 -18.80 -1.63
CA GLN A 214 -32.06 -18.88 -2.75
C GLN A 214 -30.66 -19.29 -2.27
N VAL A 215 -30.20 -18.75 -1.14
CA VAL A 215 -28.93 -19.13 -0.50
C VAL A 215 -28.95 -20.61 -0.08
N ARG A 216 -30.06 -21.11 0.46
CA ARG A 216 -30.23 -22.53 0.80
C ARG A 216 -30.12 -23.45 -0.42
N HIS A 217 -30.67 -23.05 -1.57
CA HIS A 217 -30.50 -23.79 -2.82
C HIS A 217 -29.03 -23.85 -3.25
N LEU A 218 -28.32 -22.72 -3.22
CA LEU A 218 -26.88 -22.66 -3.50
C LEU A 218 -26.07 -23.59 -2.59
N ARG A 219 -26.35 -23.56 -1.28
CA ARG A 219 -25.68 -24.43 -0.29
C ARG A 219 -25.95 -25.91 -0.55
N THR A 220 -27.18 -26.24 -0.92
CA THR A 220 -27.58 -27.62 -1.26
C THR A 220 -26.85 -28.10 -2.52
N TRP A 221 -26.78 -27.28 -3.57
CA TRP A 221 -26.08 -27.65 -4.81
C TRP A 221 -24.58 -27.80 -4.61
N LEU A 222 -23.96 -26.88 -3.86
CA LEU A 222 -22.55 -26.99 -3.50
C LEU A 222 -22.28 -28.29 -2.73
N GLY A 223 -23.09 -28.60 -1.71
CA GLY A 223 -22.94 -29.83 -0.95
C GLY A 223 -23.20 -31.11 -1.76
N ARG A 224 -24.05 -31.06 -2.79
CA ARG A 224 -24.21 -32.19 -3.75
C ARG A 224 -22.96 -32.35 -4.61
N LEU A 225 -22.38 -31.25 -5.08
CA LEU A 225 -21.18 -31.24 -5.92
C LEU A 225 -19.96 -31.76 -5.14
N VAL A 226 -19.76 -31.32 -3.91
CA VAL A 226 -18.70 -31.81 -3.01
C VAL A 226 -18.80 -33.32 -2.82
N ARG A 227 -20.01 -33.84 -2.52
CA ARG A 227 -20.23 -35.29 -2.36
C ARG A 227 -20.07 -36.08 -3.65
N ASP A 228 -20.43 -35.51 -4.81
CA ASP A 228 -20.23 -36.17 -6.10
C ASP A 228 -18.75 -36.28 -6.45
N ILE A 229 -18.01 -35.18 -6.30
CA ILE A 229 -16.56 -35.15 -6.53
C ILE A 229 -15.86 -36.07 -5.54
N GLY A 230 -16.15 -35.95 -4.23
CA GLY A 230 -15.56 -36.77 -3.18
C GLY A 230 -15.68 -38.27 -3.43
N ARG A 231 -16.85 -38.75 -3.88
CA ARG A 231 -17.04 -40.17 -4.24
C ARG A 231 -16.21 -40.60 -5.45
N LYS A 232 -16.00 -39.72 -6.43
CA LYS A 232 -15.27 -40.03 -7.68
C LYS A 232 -13.76 -39.97 -7.53
N ILE A 233 -13.26 -39.22 -6.55
CA ILE A 233 -11.83 -39.08 -6.26
C ILE A 233 -11.39 -39.96 -5.09
N ALA A 234 -12.29 -40.72 -4.46
CA ALA A 234 -12.03 -41.52 -3.26
C ALA A 234 -10.83 -42.48 -3.41
N HIS A 235 -10.58 -42.99 -4.61
CA HIS A 235 -9.51 -43.94 -4.91
C HIS A 235 -8.32 -43.32 -5.68
N ASN A 236 -8.26 -41.98 -5.78
CA ASN A 236 -7.18 -41.29 -6.49
C ASN A 236 -6.54 -40.21 -5.62
N ALA A 237 -5.51 -40.60 -4.88
CA ALA A 237 -4.78 -39.75 -3.94
C ALA A 237 -4.18 -38.48 -4.60
N ALA A 238 -3.76 -38.58 -5.87
CA ALA A 238 -3.22 -37.43 -6.62
C ALA A 238 -4.29 -36.37 -6.91
N ILE A 239 -5.52 -36.78 -7.22
CA ILE A 239 -6.63 -35.85 -7.44
C ILE A 239 -7.17 -35.32 -6.10
N GLN A 240 -7.13 -36.11 -5.03
CA GLN A 240 -7.50 -35.64 -3.69
C GLN A 240 -6.60 -34.50 -3.21
N ALA A 241 -5.28 -34.63 -3.36
CA ALA A 241 -4.34 -33.57 -3.02
C ALA A 241 -4.57 -32.29 -3.85
N ALA A 242 -4.87 -32.43 -5.14
CA ALA A 242 -5.10 -31.30 -6.04
C ALA A 242 -6.43 -30.56 -5.81
N VAL A 243 -7.42 -31.20 -5.17
CA VAL A 243 -8.73 -30.60 -4.84
C VAL A 243 -8.74 -30.00 -3.42
N ALA A 244 -7.80 -30.39 -2.56
CA ALA A 244 -7.67 -29.91 -1.18
C ALA A 244 -6.85 -28.61 -1.04
N GLY A 245 -6.03 -28.27 -2.04
CA GLY A 245 -5.28 -26.99 -2.13
C GLY A 245 -6.06 -25.88 -2.82
#